data_AF-A0A4Q3R3B9-F1
#
_entry.id   AF-A0A4Q3R3B9-F1
#
_cell.length_a   1.000
_cell.length_b   1.000
_cell.length_c   1.000
_cell.angle_alpha   90.00
_cell.angle_beta   90.00
_cell.angle_gamma   90.00
#
_symmetry.space_group_name_H-M   'P 1'
#
loop_
_entity.id
_entity.type
_entity.pdbx_description
1 polymer ?
#
loop_
_entity_poly.entity_id
_entity_poly.type
_entity_poly.pdbx_seq_one_letter_code
_entity_poly.pdbx_strand_id
1 'polypeptide(L)'
;MTTINFEERLKEHADGFARVVPFEETDQLLLMDFTENNTELTDEILQSTVLFTKYVNQKLSEAGAKYGIGGYGEHRTIYSRSRTFDAQ
;
A
#
# COMPACT_ATOMS: atom_id res chain seq x y z
N MET A 1 -27.98 -25.76 -7.31
CA MET A 1 -27.27 -24.47 -7.30
C MET A 1 -27.14 -24.03 -8.74
N THR A 2 -27.67 -22.87 -9.10
CA THR A 2 -27.49 -22.33 -10.45
C THR A 2 -26.06 -21.81 -10.56
N THR A 3 -25.26 -22.38 -11.43
CA THR A 3 -23.93 -21.86 -11.74
C THR A 3 -24.13 -20.56 -12.50
N ILE A 4 -23.75 -19.43 -11.89
CA ILE A 4 -23.79 -18.12 -12.55
C ILE A 4 -22.38 -17.83 -13.04
N ASN A 5 -22.26 -17.33 -14.27
CA ASN A 5 -20.98 -16.94 -14.82
C ASN A 5 -20.43 -15.77 -13.98
N PHE A 6 -19.15 -15.84 -13.59
CA PHE A 6 -18.48 -14.81 -12.82
C PHE A 6 -18.60 -13.42 -13.46
N GLU A 7 -18.49 -13.33 -14.79
CA GLU A 7 -18.61 -12.08 -15.53
C GLU A 7 -20.01 -11.48 -15.44
N GLU A 8 -21.06 -12.32 -15.44
CA GLU A 8 -22.44 -11.87 -15.30
C GLU A 8 -22.69 -11.26 -13.92
N ARG A 9 -22.11 -11.87 -12.87
CA ARG A 9 -22.16 -11.31 -11.51
C ARG A 9 -21.44 -9.99 -11.38
N LEU A 10 -20.28 -9.85 -12.02
CA LEU A 10 -19.56 -8.56 -12.02
C LEU A 10 -20.38 -7.46 -12.72
N LYS A 11 -21.02 -7.78 -13.85
CA LYS A 11 -21.87 -6.83 -14.59
C LYS A 11 -23.10 -6.40 -13.77
N GLU A 12 -23.75 -7.34 -13.10
CA GLU A 12 -24.93 -7.06 -12.26
C GLU A 12 -24.62 -6.08 -11.12
N HIS A 13 -23.38 -6.05 -10.63
CA HIS A 13 -22.95 -5.18 -9.54
C HIS A 13 -22.02 -4.04 -10.00
N ALA A 14 -21.89 -3.81 -11.30
CA ALA A 14 -20.96 -2.83 -11.85
C ALA A 14 -21.20 -1.40 -11.34
N ASP A 15 -22.46 -1.04 -11.11
CA ASP A 15 -22.86 0.27 -10.57
C ASP A 15 -22.34 0.52 -9.15
N GLY A 16 -21.96 -0.54 -8.43
CA GLY A 16 -21.38 -0.46 -7.09
C GLY A 16 -19.85 -0.33 -7.09
N PHE A 17 -19.18 -0.43 -8.25
CA PHE A 17 -17.74 -0.34 -8.33
C PHE A 17 -17.28 1.11 -8.34
N ALA A 18 -16.24 1.39 -7.54
CA ALA A 18 -15.61 2.69 -7.48
C ALA A 18 -14.09 2.53 -7.46
N ARG A 19 -13.39 3.54 -7.99
CA ARG A 19 -11.94 3.60 -7.87
C ARG A 19 -11.58 3.75 -6.38
N VAL A 20 -10.65 2.94 -5.90
CA VAL A 20 -10.12 3.03 -4.52
C VAL A 20 -9.43 4.39 -4.31
N VAL A 21 -8.74 4.86 -5.34
CA VAL A 21 -8.11 6.19 -5.40
C VAL A 21 -8.38 6.81 -6.77
N PRO A 22 -8.46 8.14 -6.89
CA PRO A 22 -8.64 8.83 -8.16
C PRO A 22 -7.31 8.87 -8.96
N PHE A 23 -6.80 7.68 -9.28
CA PHE A 23 -5.60 7.52 -10.10
C PHE A 23 -5.89 7.89 -11.55
N GLU A 24 -5.00 8.69 -12.11
CA GLU A 24 -4.97 9.07 -13.51
C GLU A 24 -3.67 8.57 -14.15
N GLU A 25 -3.65 8.29 -15.45
CA GLU A 25 -2.46 7.74 -16.14
C GLU A 25 -1.24 8.66 -16.08
N THR A 26 -1.45 9.96 -15.84
CA THR A 26 -0.40 10.96 -15.66
C THR A 26 0.20 10.98 -14.26
N ASP A 27 -0.42 10.28 -13.29
CA ASP A 27 0.05 10.28 -11.91
C ASP A 27 1.34 9.44 -11.78
N GLN A 28 2.40 10.08 -11.30
CA GLN A 28 3.67 9.40 -11.05
C GLN A 28 3.54 8.46 -9.83
N LEU A 29 3.99 7.22 -10.02
CA LEU A 29 4.09 6.19 -8.98
C LEU A 29 5.52 6.09 -8.46
N LEU A 30 5.67 5.93 -7.15
CA LEU A 30 6.94 5.63 -6.50
C LEU A 30 6.91 4.20 -5.95
N LEU A 31 7.82 3.35 -6.44
CA LEU A 31 8.08 2.06 -5.80
C LEU A 31 8.81 2.32 -4.47
N MET A 32 8.18 1.93 -3.36
CA MET A 32 8.69 2.09 -2.01
C MET A 32 9.03 0.72 -1.43
N ASP A 33 10.27 0.58 -0.97
CA ASP A 33 10.74 -0.63 -0.30
C ASP A 33 10.37 -0.57 1.19
N PHE A 34 9.53 -1.50 1.63
CA PHE A 34 9.14 -1.69 3.03
C PHE A 34 9.65 -3.02 3.61
N THR A 35 10.71 -3.57 3.01
CA THR A 35 11.42 -4.77 3.46
C THR A 35 12.61 -4.41 4.36
N GLU A 36 13.29 -5.43 4.88
CA GLU A 36 14.52 -5.28 5.67
C GLU A 36 15.70 -4.67 4.90
N ASN A 37 15.64 -4.65 3.58
CA ASN A 37 16.68 -4.04 2.75
C ASN A 37 16.69 -2.52 2.85
N ASN A 38 15.58 -1.90 3.27
CA ASN A 38 15.49 -0.46 3.45
C ASN A 38 16.06 -0.03 4.80
N THR A 39 17.35 0.31 4.80
CA THR A 39 18.09 0.76 5.99
C THR A 39 17.73 2.18 6.45
N GLU A 40 16.93 2.93 5.68
CA GLU A 40 16.42 4.23 6.11
C GLU A 40 15.27 4.12 7.11
N LEU A 41 14.54 2.99 7.09
CA LEU A 41 13.41 2.73 7.98
C LEU A 41 13.89 2.18 9.32
N THR A 42 14.37 3.06 10.19
CA THR A 42 14.80 2.70 11.55
C THR A 42 13.62 2.33 12.44
N ASP A 43 13.88 1.56 13.51
CA ASP A 43 12.87 1.21 14.51
C ASP A 43 12.15 2.43 15.11
N GLU A 44 12.84 3.56 15.25
CA GLU A 44 12.25 4.81 15.72
C GLU A 44 11.19 5.36 14.75
N ILE A 45 11.52 5.37 13.45
CA ILE A 45 10.58 5.74 12.39
C ILE A 45 9.46 4.70 12.31
N LEU A 46 9.80 3.42 12.57
CA LEU A 46 8.84 2.32 12.61
C LEU A 46 7.84 2.44 13.77
N GLN A 47 8.25 2.88 14.94
CA GLN A 47 7.33 2.90 16.09
C GLN A 47 6.50 4.19 16.20
N SER A 48 6.75 5.18 15.33
CA SER A 48 6.04 6.46 15.32
C SER A 48 5.23 6.67 14.05
N THR A 49 3.91 6.80 14.17
CA THR A 49 3.03 7.18 13.06
C THR A 49 3.45 8.53 12.48
N VAL A 50 3.82 9.50 13.32
CA VAL A 50 4.22 10.84 12.88
C VAL A 50 5.50 10.80 12.04
N LEU A 51 6.54 10.12 12.53
CA LEU A 51 7.80 10.01 11.81
C LEU A 51 7.64 9.23 10.50
N PHE A 52 6.84 8.16 10.51
CA PHE A 52 6.56 7.39 9.31
C PHE A 52 5.78 8.18 8.26
N THR A 53 4.72 8.89 8.67
CA THR A 53 3.97 9.76 7.77
C THR A 53 4.89 10.80 7.15
N LYS A 54 5.78 11.40 7.94
CA LYS A 54 6.78 12.34 7.43
C LYS A 54 7.72 11.68 6.42
N TYR A 55 8.24 10.49 6.72
CA TYR A 55 9.10 9.71 5.82
C TYR A 55 8.43 9.46 4.48
N VAL A 56 7.20 8.91 4.48
CA VAL A 56 6.44 8.60 3.26
C VAL A 56 6.19 9.86 2.45
N ASN A 57 5.72 10.94 3.08
CA ASN A 57 5.43 12.19 2.40
C ASN A 57 6.69 12.82 1.79
N GLN A 58 7.82 12.74 2.50
CA GLN A 58 9.09 13.24 1.99
C GLN A 58 9.53 12.46 0.75
N LYS A 59 9.48 11.13 0.79
CA LYS A 59 9.83 10.29 -0.37
C LYS A 59 8.96 10.57 -1.60
N LEU A 60 7.65 10.70 -1.40
CA LEU A 60 6.71 11.06 -2.46
C LEU A 60 7.02 12.44 -3.04
N SER A 61 7.27 13.43 -2.18
CA SER A 61 7.62 14.79 -2.61
C SER A 61 8.93 14.84 -3.38
N GLU A 62 9.97 14.14 -2.92
CA GLU A 62 11.28 14.08 -3.58
C GLU A 62 11.19 13.42 -4.96
N ALA A 63 10.34 12.39 -5.10
CA ALA A 63 10.11 11.69 -6.36
C ALA A 63 9.11 12.41 -7.30
N GLY A 64 8.44 13.48 -6.83
CA GLY A 64 7.31 14.07 -7.56
C GLY A 64 6.15 13.10 -7.77
N ALA A 65 6.00 12.12 -6.88
CA ALA A 65 5.00 11.06 -6.98
C ALA A 65 3.75 11.37 -6.16
N LYS A 66 2.58 11.02 -6.69
CA LYS A 66 1.30 11.16 -5.98
C LYS A 66 0.98 9.94 -5.14
N TYR A 67 1.44 8.76 -5.57
CA TYR A 67 1.18 7.50 -4.89
C TYR A 67 2.46 6.69 -4.70
N GLY A 68 2.55 6.06 -3.53
CA GLY A 68 3.53 5.03 -3.23
C GLY A 68 2.94 3.65 -3.50
N ILE A 69 3.71 2.77 -4.13
CA ILE A 69 3.37 1.36 -4.35
C ILE A 69 4.46 0.47 -3.75
N GLY A 70 4.09 -0.72 -3.31
CA GLY A 70 5.04 -1.76 -2.89
C GLY A 70 4.84 -3.03 -3.72
N GLY A 71 5.79 -3.96 -3.66
CA GLY A 71 5.70 -5.22 -4.39
C GLY A 71 4.64 -6.17 -3.82
N TYR A 72 4.06 -7.00 -4.68
CA TYR A 72 3.12 -8.02 -4.25
C TYR A 72 3.87 -9.22 -3.64
N GLY A 73 3.43 -9.71 -2.48
CA GLY A 73 4.05 -10.88 -1.81
C GLY A 73 5.35 -10.59 -1.04
N GLU A 74 5.71 -9.32 -0.81
CA GLU A 74 6.91 -8.96 -0.07
C GLU A 74 6.79 -9.23 1.43
N HIS A 75 7.88 -9.72 2.03
CA HIS A 75 8.03 -9.77 3.49
C HIS A 75 8.29 -8.36 4.03
N ARG A 76 7.19 -7.66 4.33
CA ARG A 76 7.22 -6.29 4.82
C ARG A 76 7.54 -6.25 6.30
N THR A 77 8.72 -5.74 6.64
CA THR A 77 9.15 -5.57 8.03
C THR A 77 8.32 -4.50 8.75
N ILE A 78 7.66 -3.59 8.03
CA ILE A 78 6.80 -2.57 8.64
C ILE A 78 5.64 -3.14 9.48
N TYR A 79 5.28 -4.42 9.33
CA TYR A 79 4.22 -5.04 10.13
C TYR A 79 4.67 -5.48 11.53
N SER A 80 5.98 -5.60 11.78
CA SER A 80 6.52 -5.84 13.12
C SER A 80 6.24 -4.68 14.10
N ARG A 81 5.79 -3.53 13.58
CA ARG A 81 5.36 -2.37 14.38
C ARG A 81 4.23 -2.69 15.36
N SER A 82 3.37 -3.65 15.03
CA SER A 82 2.17 -3.91 15.82
C SER A 82 2.39 -5.18 16.63
N ARG A 83 2.46 -5.02 17.96
CA ARG A 83 2.50 -6.13 18.91
C ARG A 83 1.34 -7.12 18.74
N THR A 84 0.27 -6.73 18.05
CA THR A 84 -0.86 -7.59 17.70
C THR A 84 -0.51 -8.62 16.62
N PHE A 85 0.54 -8.37 15.83
CA PHE A 85 1.08 -9.33 14.84
C PHE A 85 2.29 -10.11 15.39
N ASP A 86 2.69 -9.89 16.64
CA ASP A 86 3.59 -10.78 17.41
C ASP A 86 2.82 -12.01 17.91
N ALA A 87 2.09 -12.69 17.02
CA ALA A 87 1.35 -13.90 17.35
C ALA A 87 2.24 -15.13 17.07
N GLN A 88 2.88 -15.62 18.14
CA GLN A 88 3.49 -16.95 18.39
C GLN A 88 4.48 -17.53 17.37
#